data_AF-A0A9E5KUD4-F1
#
_entry.id   AF-A0A9E5KUD4-F1
#
_cell.length_a   1.000
_cell.length_b   1.000
_cell.length_c   1.000
_cell.angle_alpha   90.00
_cell.angle_beta   90.00
_cell.angle_gamma   90.00
#
_symmetry.space_group_name_H-M   'P 1'
#
loop_
_entity.id
_entity.type
_entity.pdbx_description
1 polymer ?
#
loop_
_entity_poly.entity_id
_entity_poly.type
_entity_poly.pdbx_seq_one_letter_code
_entity_poly.pdbx_strand_id
1 'polypeptide(L)'
;ACSAQPGWNVKYKKKGKSLCTLYPEIDAFIVLVVVGAKEEEAVGSLVAQGAFTPYVQNLFQAARPMAIGRWLMIEVHEIKVLEDIKTLISIRMES
;
A
#
# COMPACT_ATOMS: atom_id res chain seq x y z
N ALA A 1 0.53 -19.93 6.38
CA ALA A 1 0.79 -19.50 4.99
C ALA A 1 -0.25 -18.43 4.64
N CYS A 2 0.16 -17.31 4.04
CA CYS A 2 -0.77 -16.24 3.67
C CYS A 2 -1.20 -16.48 2.22
N SER A 3 -2.48 -16.79 2.01
CA SER A 3 -3.07 -17.34 0.78
C SER A 3 -3.58 -16.28 -0.20
N ALA A 4 -3.15 -15.02 -0.08
CA ALA A 4 -3.72 -13.92 -0.87
C ALA A 4 -3.36 -13.98 -2.36
N GLN A 5 -2.21 -14.57 -2.71
CA GLN A 5 -1.78 -14.81 -4.09
C GLN A 5 -0.98 -16.12 -4.13
N PRO A 6 -1.23 -17.03 -5.10
CA PRO A 6 -0.40 -18.21 -5.31
C PRO A 6 1.03 -17.79 -5.70
N GLY A 7 2.03 -18.56 -5.25
CA GLY A 7 3.44 -18.28 -5.52
C GLY A 7 4.22 -17.80 -4.29
N TRP A 8 5.10 -16.81 -4.49
CA TRP A 8 6.00 -16.28 -3.46
C TRP A 8 5.79 -14.77 -3.27
N ASN A 9 6.26 -14.24 -2.14
CA ASN A 9 6.22 -12.80 -1.85
C ASN A 9 7.46 -12.35 -1.09
N VAL A 10 7.76 -11.05 -1.19
CA VAL A 10 8.82 -10.39 -0.44
C VAL A 10 8.18 -9.44 0.56
N LYS A 11 8.40 -9.68 1.85
CA LYS A 11 7.92 -8.80 2.91
C LYS A 11 9.01 -7.85 3.37
N TYR A 12 8.82 -6.56 3.11
CA TYR A 12 9.72 -5.50 3.56
C TYR A 12 9.39 -5.08 4.98
N LYS A 13 10.40 -5.01 5.84
CA LYS A 13 10.25 -4.65 7.25
C LYS A 13 11.33 -3.67 7.70
N LYS A 14 11.00 -2.82 8.66
CA LYS A 14 11.95 -1.95 9.37
C LYS A 14 11.70 -2.08 10.87
N LYS A 15 12.73 -2.43 11.64
CA LYS A 15 12.65 -2.62 13.10
C LYS A 15 11.47 -3.53 13.54
N GLY A 16 11.24 -4.62 12.81
CA GLY A 16 10.14 -5.56 13.06
C GLY A 16 8.76 -5.12 12.53
N LYS A 17 8.55 -3.85 12.20
CA LYS A 17 7.31 -3.34 11.58
C LYS A 17 7.27 -3.70 10.09
N SER A 18 6.16 -4.27 9.64
CA SER A 18 5.91 -4.56 8.22
C SER A 18 5.58 -3.28 7.45
N LEU A 19 6.34 -2.97 6.41
CA LEU A 19 6.15 -1.79 5.56
C LEU A 19 5.21 -2.12 4.40
N CYS A 20 5.57 -3.12 3.60
CA CYS A 20 4.75 -3.62 2.50
C CYS A 20 5.07 -5.09 2.20
N THR A 21 4.23 -5.74 1.40
CA THR A 21 4.50 -7.07 0.84
C THR A 21 4.39 -7.00 -0.67
N LEU A 22 5.44 -7.39 -1.38
CA LEU A 22 5.50 -7.43 -2.83
C LEU A 22 5.18 -8.85 -3.32
N TYR A 23 4.26 -8.96 -4.26
CA TYR A 23 3.87 -10.16 -4.96
C TYR A 23 4.30 -10.03 -6.42
N PRO A 24 5.36 -10.73 -6.85
CA PRO A 24 5.79 -10.73 -8.24
C PRO A 24 4.77 -11.44 -9.12
N GLU A 25 4.53 -10.89 -10.31
CA GLU A 25 3.72 -11.50 -11.36
C GLU A 25 4.51 -11.52 -12.69
N ILE A 26 3.94 -12.13 -13.73
CA ILE A 26 4.53 -12.07 -15.08
C ILE A 26 4.36 -10.64 -15.59
N ASP A 27 5.48 -9.97 -15.87
CA ASP A 27 5.57 -8.60 -16.39
C ASP A 27 4.97 -7.49 -15.49
N ALA A 28 4.63 -7.82 -14.23
CA ALA A 28 4.05 -6.88 -13.27
C ALA A 28 4.39 -7.26 -11.82
N PHE A 29 3.94 -6.45 -10.87
CA PHE A 29 3.92 -6.82 -9.46
C PHE A 29 2.79 -6.11 -8.73
N ILE A 30 2.31 -6.77 -7.67
CA ILE A 30 1.34 -6.20 -6.73
C ILE A 30 2.06 -5.86 -5.44
N VAL A 31 1.80 -4.67 -4.90
CA VAL A 31 2.29 -4.28 -3.57
C VAL A 31 1.11 -4.15 -2.63
N LEU A 32 1.12 -4.96 -1.56
CA LEU A 32 0.25 -4.78 -0.42
C LEU A 32 0.86 -3.75 0.53
N VAL A 33 0.18 -2.62 0.70
CA VAL A 33 0.46 -1.63 1.75
C VAL A 33 -0.72 -1.61 2.71
N VAL A 34 -0.43 -1.65 4.02
CA VAL A 34 -1.44 -1.49 5.06
C VAL A 34 -1.36 -0.07 5.58
N VAL A 35 -2.44 0.70 5.44
CA VAL A 35 -2.58 2.02 6.06
C VAL A 35 -3.19 1.81 7.45
N GLY A 36 -2.36 1.89 8.48
CA GLY A 36 -2.77 1.69 9.87
C GLY A 36 -3.52 2.90 10.44
N ALA A 37 -4.14 2.73 11.62
CA ALA A 37 -4.92 3.79 12.27
C ALA A 37 -4.12 5.09 12.50
N LYS A 38 -2.80 5.00 12.77
CA LYS A 38 -1.92 6.17 12.92
C LYS A 38 -1.63 6.90 11.61
N GLU A 39 -1.78 6.22 10.48
CA GLU A 39 -1.42 6.70 9.15
C GLU A 39 -2.67 7.21 8.39
N GLU A 40 -3.86 6.79 8.83
CA GLU A 40 -5.16 7.04 8.17
C GLU A 40 -5.42 8.52 7.89
N GLU A 41 -5.21 9.39 8.88
CA GLU A 41 -5.44 10.84 8.73
C GLU A 41 -4.46 11.46 7.73
N ALA A 42 -3.16 11.14 7.86
CA ALA A 42 -2.14 11.67 6.97
C ALA A 42 -2.36 11.23 5.51
N VAL A 43 -2.64 9.94 5.30
CA VAL A 43 -2.95 9.40 3.96
C VAL A 43 -4.27 9.99 3.43
N GLY A 44 -5.31 10.09 4.26
CA GLY A 44 -6.60 10.66 3.87
C GLY A 44 -6.48 12.13 3.43
N SER A 45 -5.66 12.93 4.13
CA SER A 45 -5.40 14.32 3.76
C SER A 45 -4.71 14.44 2.39
N LEU A 46 -3.70 13.59 2.12
CA LEU A 46 -3.02 13.57 0.82
C LEU A 46 -3.95 13.11 -0.31
N VAL A 47 -4.84 12.15 -0.04
CA VAL A 47 -5.88 11.73 -1.00
C VAL A 47 -6.82 12.90 -1.30
N ALA A 48 -7.30 13.62 -0.29
CA ALA A 48 -8.20 14.77 -0.47
C ALA A 48 -7.54 15.94 -1.25
N GLN A 49 -6.22 16.09 -1.13
CA GLN A 49 -5.42 17.08 -1.87
C GLN A 49 -5.11 16.64 -3.31
N GLY A 50 -5.47 15.41 -3.70
CA GLY A 50 -5.17 14.87 -5.02
C GLY A 50 -3.68 14.52 -5.22
N ALA A 51 -2.94 14.24 -4.14
CA ALA A 51 -1.50 14.01 -4.21
C ALA A 51 -1.10 12.63 -4.79
N PHE A 52 -2.05 11.69 -4.85
CA PHE A 52 -1.86 10.36 -5.41
C PHE A 52 -2.48 10.25 -6.81
N THR A 53 -2.15 9.22 -7.57
CA THR A 53 -2.86 8.88 -8.81
C THR A 53 -4.34 8.57 -8.54
N PRO A 54 -5.26 8.81 -9.51
CA PRO A 54 -6.68 8.46 -9.35
C PRO A 54 -6.90 6.99 -8.97
N TYR A 55 -6.04 6.09 -9.46
CA TYR A 55 -6.07 4.67 -9.13
C TYR A 55 -5.89 4.42 -7.62
N VAL A 56 -4.81 4.95 -7.03
CA VAL A 56 -4.52 4.78 -5.59
C VAL A 56 -5.55 5.51 -4.72
N GLN A 57 -6.02 6.70 -5.14
CA GLN A 57 -7.11 7.39 -4.45
C GLN A 57 -8.38 6.53 -4.39
N ASN A 58 -8.80 5.97 -5.52
CA ASN A 58 -9.99 5.12 -5.61
C ASN A 58 -9.82 3.86 -4.76
N LEU A 59 -8.65 3.22 -4.79
CA LEU A 59 -8.35 2.07 -3.92
C LEU A 59 -8.47 2.43 -2.44
N PHE A 60 -7.92 3.57 -2.01
CA PHE A 60 -8.00 4.00 -0.63
C PHE A 60 -9.45 4.25 -0.18
N GLN A 61 -10.24 4.93 -1.00
CA GLN A 61 -11.66 5.21 -0.71
C GLN A 61 -12.50 3.93 -0.67
N ALA A 62 -12.25 2.99 -1.58
CA ALA A 62 -12.96 1.72 -1.66
C ALA A 62 -12.55 0.72 -0.55
N ALA A 63 -11.30 0.77 -0.09
CA ALA A 63 -10.78 -0.14 0.91
C ALA A 63 -11.44 0.10 2.27
N ARG A 64 -12.16 -0.89 2.79
CA ARG A 64 -12.78 -0.79 4.13
C ARG A 64 -11.71 -0.78 5.24
N PRO A 65 -11.81 0.13 6.23
CA PRO A 65 -11.01 0.04 7.44
C PRO A 65 -11.28 -1.29 8.15
N MET A 66 -10.22 -2.04 8.46
CA MET A 66 -10.27 -3.23 9.32
C MET A 66 -9.54 -2.95 10.63
N ALA A 67 -9.60 -3.90 11.58
CA ALA A 67 -8.97 -3.77 12.91
C ALA A 67 -7.47 -3.41 12.88
N ILE A 68 -6.78 -3.74 11.78
CA ILE A 68 -5.34 -3.49 11.59
C ILE A 68 -5.05 -2.43 10.51
N GLY A 69 -6.07 -1.71 10.05
CA GLY A 69 -5.97 -0.68 9.00
C GLY A 69 -6.63 -1.06 7.68
N ARG A 70 -6.52 -0.17 6.69
CA ARG A 70 -6.93 -0.43 5.30
C ARG A 70 -5.86 -1.21 4.57
N TRP A 71 -6.26 -2.22 3.81
CA TRP A 71 -5.36 -3.02 3.00
C TRP A 71 -5.48 -2.57 1.55
N LEU A 72 -4.39 -2.05 0.99
CA LEU A 72 -4.33 -1.62 -0.39
C LEU A 72 -3.48 -2.62 -1.17
N MET A 73 -4.14 -3.44 -1.99
CA MET A 73 -3.49 -4.28 -2.99
C MET A 73 -3.34 -3.41 -4.25
N ILE A 74 -2.13 -2.94 -4.51
CA ILE A 74 -1.86 -1.96 -5.56
C ILE A 74 -1.08 -2.66 -6.68
N GLU A 75 -1.71 -2.80 -7.85
CA GLU A 75 -1.04 -3.29 -9.05
C GLU A 75 -0.14 -2.19 -9.64
N VAL A 76 1.10 -2.54 -9.95
CA VAL A 76 2.08 -1.56 -10.44
C VAL A 76 2.33 -1.76 -11.92
N HIS A 77 1.56 -1.02 -12.72
CA HIS A 77 1.70 -0.98 -14.18
C HIS A 77 2.44 0.27 -14.68
N GLU A 78 2.54 1.30 -13.84
CA GLU A 78 3.13 2.60 -14.20
C GLU A 78 4.04 3.14 -13.09
N ILE A 79 5.05 3.91 -13.50
CA ILE A 79 6.00 4.55 -12.58
C ILE A 79 5.29 5.49 -11.59
N LYS A 80 4.23 6.17 -12.00
CA LYS A 80 3.46 7.07 -11.11
C LYS A 80 2.84 6.32 -9.93
N VAL A 81 2.31 5.12 -10.16
CA VAL A 81 1.76 4.26 -9.10
C VAL A 81 2.86 3.79 -8.15
N LEU A 82 4.06 3.52 -8.69
CA LEU A 82 5.21 3.19 -7.86
C LEU A 82 5.61 4.35 -6.92
N GLU A 83 5.54 5.60 -7.39
CA GLU A 83 5.81 6.79 -6.55
C GLU A 83 4.75 6.99 -5.45
N ASP A 84 3.48 6.70 -5.75
CA ASP A 84 2.42 6.68 -4.74
C ASP A 84 2.72 5.64 -3.65
N ILE A 85 3.13 4.43 -4.04
CA ILE A 85 3.50 3.35 -3.11
C ILE A 85 4.68 3.77 -2.24
N LYS A 86 5.72 4.40 -2.82
CA LYS A 86 6.87 4.90 -2.05
C LYS A 86 6.45 5.95 -1.03
N THR A 87 5.50 6.82 -1.38
CA THR A 87 4.95 7.82 -0.46
C THR A 87 4.20 7.15 0.69
N LEU A 88 3.33 6.17 0.41
CA LEU A 88 2.62 5.39 1.44
C LEU A 88 3.60 4.65 2.37
N ILE A 89 4.65 4.04 1.82
CA ILE A 89 5.70 3.36 2.60
C ILE A 89 6.45 4.36 3.48
N SER A 90 6.75 5.56 2.98
CA SER A 90 7.47 6.60 3.72
C SER A 90 6.68 7.05 4.95
N ILE A 91 5.38 7.33 4.79
CA ILE A 91 4.46 7.65 5.91
C ILE A 91 4.47 6.52 6.94
N ARG A 92 4.38 5.27 6.47
CA ARG A 92 4.40 4.09 7.34
C ARG A 92 5.75 3.84 8.02
N MET A 93 6.84 4.31 7.46
CA MET A 93 8.18 4.21 8.07
C MET A 93 8.37 5.19 9.23
N GLU A 94 7.59 6.26 9.28
CA GLU A 94 7.68 7.36 10.25
C GLU A 94 6.73 7.20 11.44
N SER A 95 5.68 6.38 11.33
CA SER A 95 4.63 6.15 12.36
C SER A 95 4.89 5.00 13.35
#